data_AF-A0A7S3RRI0-F1
#
_entry.id   AF-A0A7S3RRI0-F1
#
_cell.length_a   1.000
_cell.length_b   1.000
_cell.length_c   1.000
_cell.angle_alpha   90.00
_cell.angle_beta   90.00
_cell.angle_gamma   90.00
#
_symmetry.space_group_name_H-M   'P 1'
#
loop_
_entity.id
_entity.type
_entity.pdbx_description
1 polymer ?
#
loop_
_entity_poly.entity_id
_entity_poly.type
_entity_poly.pdbx_seq_one_letter_code
_entity_poly.pdbx_strand_id
1 'polypeptide(L)'
;LGKSIVAAKSHRVTADQIEQARRILRRHLGRKGDFLINIHATFAVTKKPDNVKMGQGKGTIEDFVARVPAGRTMFHIPSLNPILGYNPNLAAFREIADKLPMATKFRIQNN
;
A
#
# COMPACT_ATOMS: atom_id res chain seq x y z
N LEU A 1 -5.70 -12.90 -13.67
CA LEU A 1 -6.16 -13.80 -12.58
C LEU A 1 -5.53 -13.49 -11.21
N GLY A 2 -6.29 -12.94 -10.27
CA GLY A 2 -5.77 -12.67 -8.92
C GLY A 2 -6.69 -11.85 -8.02
N LYS A 3 -6.24 -11.60 -6.78
CA LYS A 3 -6.94 -10.76 -5.81
C LYS A 3 -6.13 -9.50 -5.55
N SER A 4 -6.78 -8.35 -5.44
CA SER A 4 -6.10 -7.07 -5.34
C SER A 4 -6.84 -6.07 -4.47
N ILE A 5 -6.09 -5.10 -3.96
CA ILE A 5 -6.64 -3.94 -3.24
C ILE A 5 -6.44 -2.69 -4.09
N VAL A 6 -7.52 -1.94 -4.23
CA VAL A 6 -7.63 -0.78 -5.12
C VAL A 6 -7.98 0.45 -4.29
N ALA A 7 -7.36 1.58 -4.60
CA ALA A 7 -7.69 2.85 -3.94
C ALA A 7 -9.11 3.31 -4.31
N ALA A 8 -9.96 3.60 -3.33
CA ALA A 8 -11.30 4.14 -3.58
C ALA A 8 -11.29 5.66 -3.77
N LYS A 9 -10.34 6.35 -3.16
CA LYS A 9 -10.11 7.81 -3.25
C LYS A 9 -8.65 8.08 -3.58
N SER A 10 -8.34 9.28 -4.08
CA SER A 10 -6.97 9.71 -4.28
C SER A 10 -6.32 10.09 -2.94
N HIS A 11 -5.09 9.63 -2.71
CA HIS A 11 -4.33 10.03 -1.53
C HIS A 11 -2.82 9.82 -1.73
N ARG A 12 -2.01 10.39 -0.82
CA ARG A 12 -0.56 10.12 -0.74
C ARG A 12 -0.31 8.97 0.24
N VAL A 13 0.43 7.96 -0.17
CA VAL A 13 0.81 6.83 0.69
C VAL A 13 2.28 6.95 1.03
N THR A 14 2.65 6.89 2.30
CA THR A 14 4.05 6.97 2.73
C THR A 14 4.80 5.66 2.47
N ALA A 15 6.13 5.73 2.37
CA ALA A 15 6.99 4.55 2.26
C ALA A 15 6.72 3.55 3.42
N ASP A 16 6.56 4.07 4.64
CA ASP A 16 6.27 3.26 5.83
C ASP A 16 4.95 2.51 5.72
N GLN A 17 3.90 3.13 5.18
CA GLN A 17 2.62 2.47 4.97
C GLN A 17 2.71 1.35 3.93
N ILE A 18 3.50 1.56 2.87
CA ILE A 18 3.77 0.53 1.86
C ILE A 18 4.51 -0.65 2.52
N GLU A 19 5.46 -0.37 3.39
CA GLU A 19 6.25 -1.39 4.08
C GLU A 19 5.42 -2.14 5.15
N GLN A 20 4.55 -1.45 5.89
CA GLN A 20 3.60 -2.08 6.80
C GLN A 20 2.68 -3.05 6.05
N ALA A 21 2.15 -2.62 4.90
CA ALA A 21 1.33 -3.48 4.06
C ALA A 21 2.13 -4.69 3.54
N ARG A 22 3.39 -4.51 3.13
CA ARG A 22 4.29 -5.60 2.72
C ARG A 22 4.53 -6.60 3.86
N ARG A 23 4.79 -6.12 5.07
CA ARG A 23 4.99 -6.96 6.26
C ARG A 23 3.74 -7.77 6.60
N ILE A 24 2.55 -7.16 6.50
CA ILE A 24 1.26 -7.85 6.68
C ILE A 24 1.11 -8.94 5.63
N LEU A 25 1.29 -8.63 4.34
CA LEU A 25 1.24 -9.60 3.25
C LEU A 25 2.19 -10.77 3.51
N ARG A 26 3.44 -10.47 3.90
CA ARG A 26 4.44 -11.52 4.15
C ARG A 26 4.10 -12.43 5.32
N ARG A 27 3.51 -11.88 6.39
CA ARG A 27 3.06 -12.68 7.54
C ARG A 27 1.91 -13.61 7.17
N HIS A 28 0.94 -13.15 6.38
CA HIS A 28 -0.22 -13.96 5.97
C HIS A 28 0.11 -14.99 4.88
N LEU A 29 0.98 -14.63 3.93
CA LEU A 29 1.37 -15.49 2.80
C LEU A 29 2.51 -16.48 3.12
N GLY A 30 3.25 -16.24 4.20
CA GLY A 30 4.40 -17.06 4.58
C GLY A 30 5.53 -17.00 3.54
N ARG A 31 6.46 -17.97 3.59
CA ARG A 31 7.68 -17.92 2.77
C ARG A 31 7.44 -18.10 1.27
N LYS A 32 6.44 -18.92 0.92
CA LYS A 32 6.17 -19.40 -0.44
C LYS A 32 5.14 -18.56 -1.22
N GLY A 33 4.44 -17.64 -0.57
CA GLY A 33 3.43 -16.83 -1.25
C GLY A 33 4.05 -15.60 -1.90
N ASP A 34 3.77 -15.45 -3.19
CA ASP A 34 4.18 -14.32 -4.01
C ASP A 34 3.13 -13.20 -3.96
N PHE A 35 3.60 -11.97 -4.05
CA PHE A 35 2.76 -10.78 -4.14
C PHE A 35 3.49 -9.69 -4.93
N LEU A 36 2.71 -8.79 -5.52
CA LEU A 36 3.19 -7.65 -6.29
C LEU A 36 2.78 -6.36 -5.60
N ILE A 37 3.73 -5.44 -5.49
CA ILE A 37 3.51 -4.06 -5.05
C ILE A 37 3.57 -3.18 -6.31
N ASN A 38 2.48 -2.53 -6.63
CA ASN A 38 2.33 -1.74 -7.87
C ASN A 38 2.60 -0.24 -7.66
N ILE A 39 2.86 0.17 -6.42
CA ILE A 39 3.13 1.56 -6.03
C ILE A 39 4.53 1.67 -5.44
N HIS A 40 5.20 2.78 -5.72
CA HIS A 40 6.54 3.08 -5.19
C HIS A 40 6.58 4.51 -4.69
N ALA A 41 7.25 4.73 -3.56
CA ALA A 41 7.39 6.05 -2.95
C ALA A 41 8.52 6.83 -3.64
N THR A 42 8.19 7.53 -4.73
CA THR A 42 9.18 8.29 -5.53
C THR A 42 9.26 9.76 -5.16
N PHE A 43 8.22 10.33 -4.54
CA PHE A 43 8.16 11.77 -4.29
C PHE A 43 8.63 12.11 -2.88
N ALA A 44 9.65 12.96 -2.77
CA ALA A 44 10.10 13.48 -1.48
C ALA A 44 9.13 14.55 -0.94
N VAL A 45 8.81 14.48 0.35
CA VAL A 45 8.04 15.46 1.11
C VAL A 45 8.96 16.13 2.10
N THR A 46 8.98 17.46 2.09
CA THR A 46 9.79 18.26 3.03
C THR A 46 8.93 18.84 4.13
N LYS A 47 9.52 18.94 5.33
CA LYS A 47 8.88 19.57 6.49
C LYS A 47 9.90 20.45 7.22
N LYS A 48 9.40 21.54 7.82
CA LYS A 48 10.19 22.38 8.71
C LYS A 48 10.08 21.86 10.14
N PRO A 49 11.14 21.98 10.96
CA PRO A 49 11.07 21.59 12.36
C PRO A 49 9.93 22.32 13.08
N ASP A 50 9.38 21.68 14.10
CA ASP A 50 8.43 22.34 14.97
C ASP A 50 9.19 23.46 15.74
N ASN A 51 8.54 24.62 15.93
CA ASN A 51 9.09 25.84 16.57
C ASN A 51 9.93 26.81 15.72
N VAL A 52 9.94 26.69 14.38
CA VAL A 52 10.53 27.74 13.50
C VAL A 52 9.45 28.66 12.90
N LYS A 53 9.80 29.94 12.72
CA LYS A 53 8.92 30.90 12.05
C LYS A 53 8.81 30.59 10.54
N MET A 54 7.76 31.10 9.92
CA MET A 54 7.61 31.05 8.45
C MET A 54 8.73 31.83 7.75
N GLY A 55 9.13 31.41 6.55
CA GLY A 55 10.27 32.00 5.79
C GLY A 55 11.51 31.10 5.74
N GLN A 56 12.66 31.62 5.32
CA GLN A 56 13.97 30.92 5.28
C GLN A 56 14.07 29.68 4.35
N GLY A 57 13.23 29.60 3.30
CA GLY A 57 13.35 28.55 2.27
C GLY A 57 12.62 27.25 2.58
N LYS A 58 13.04 26.15 1.91
CA LYS A 58 12.45 24.81 2.04
C LYS A 58 13.09 24.05 3.21
N GLY A 59 12.31 23.21 3.88
CA GLY A 59 12.80 22.33 4.94
C GLY A 59 13.55 21.09 4.42
N THR A 60 13.98 20.24 5.35
CA THR A 60 14.59 18.93 5.06
C THR A 60 13.57 17.93 4.57
N ILE A 61 14.00 16.90 3.84
CA ILE A 61 13.15 15.77 3.44
C ILE A 61 12.81 14.96 4.68
N GLU A 62 11.52 14.77 4.95
CA GLU A 62 11.01 13.97 6.06
C GLU A 62 10.64 12.57 5.56
N ASP A 63 9.79 12.51 4.52
CA ASP A 63 9.23 11.25 4.02
C ASP A 63 9.29 11.14 2.50
N PHE A 64 9.22 9.90 2.02
CA PHE A 64 8.92 9.60 0.62
C PHE A 64 7.49 9.09 0.49
N VAL A 65 6.77 9.58 -0.52
CA VAL A 65 5.37 9.25 -0.76
C VAL A 65 5.10 8.79 -2.18
N ALA A 66 4.16 7.88 -2.33
CA ALA A 66 3.54 7.48 -3.57
C ALA A 66 2.25 8.29 -3.80
N ARG A 67 2.09 8.87 -4.99
CA ARG A 67 0.81 9.49 -5.39
C ARG A 67 -0.11 8.41 -5.95
N VAL A 68 -1.20 8.13 -5.26
CA VAL A 68 -2.13 7.07 -5.66
C VAL A 68 -3.45 7.72 -6.11
N PRO A 69 -3.78 7.67 -7.42
CA PRO A 69 -5.08 8.12 -7.89
C PRO A 69 -6.18 7.11 -7.53
N ALA A 70 -7.42 7.57 -7.48
CA ALA A 70 -8.57 6.68 -7.30
C ALA A 70 -8.63 5.63 -8.42
N GLY A 71 -8.96 4.39 -8.07
CA GLY A 71 -9.01 3.26 -9.00
C GLY A 71 -7.66 2.58 -9.27
N ARG A 72 -6.55 3.10 -8.73
CA ARG A 72 -5.22 2.47 -8.86
C ARG A 72 -5.12 1.22 -7.99
N THR A 73 -4.68 0.12 -8.59
CA THR A 73 -4.33 -1.12 -7.86
C THR A 73 -3.00 -0.94 -7.13
N MET A 74 -2.99 -1.11 -5.81
CA MET A 74 -1.79 -0.92 -4.98
C MET A 74 -1.04 -2.22 -4.71
N PHE A 75 -1.77 -3.26 -4.30
CA PHE A 75 -1.20 -4.58 -4.01
C PHE A 75 -1.99 -5.65 -4.77
N HIS A 76 -1.27 -6.64 -5.30
CA HIS A 76 -1.85 -7.72 -6.07
C HIS A 76 -1.26 -9.06 -5.64
N ILE A 77 -2.11 -10.04 -5.40
CA ILE A 77 -1.72 -11.42 -5.14
C ILE A 77 -2.14 -12.24 -6.37
N PRO A 78 -1.18 -12.77 -7.15
CA PRO A 78 -1.47 -13.58 -8.32
C PRO A 78 -2.08 -14.92 -7.89
N SER A 79 -3.06 -15.42 -8.65
CA SER A 79 -3.69 -16.71 -8.38
C SER A 79 -2.95 -17.83 -9.11
N LEU A 80 -1.75 -18.19 -8.63
CA LEU A 80 -0.89 -19.18 -9.31
C LEU A 80 -1.08 -20.64 -8.85
N ASN A 81 -1.99 -20.95 -7.92
CA ASN A 81 -2.34 -22.33 -7.62
C ASN A 81 -3.80 -22.51 -7.17
N PRO A 82 -4.59 -23.40 -7.81
CA PRO A 82 -5.93 -23.79 -7.37
C PRO A 82 -5.90 -24.79 -6.19
N ILE A 83 -4.72 -25.19 -5.73
CA ILE A 83 -4.57 -26.23 -4.69
C ILE A 83 -4.48 -25.56 -3.31
N LEU A 84 -5.41 -26.01 -2.47
CA LEU A 84 -5.66 -25.64 -1.08
C LEU A 84 -6.46 -24.35 -0.87
N GLY A 85 -7.75 -24.56 -0.54
CA GLY A 85 -8.73 -23.59 -0.07
C GLY A 85 -8.35 -22.87 1.23
N TYR A 86 -7.24 -22.14 1.18
CA TYR A 86 -6.93 -21.12 2.15
C TYR A 86 -7.70 -19.85 1.73
N ASN A 87 -8.57 -19.38 2.64
CA ASN A 87 -9.23 -18.08 2.58
C ASN A 87 -8.49 -16.95 3.36
N PRO A 88 -7.13 -16.89 3.47
CA PRO A 88 -6.41 -15.92 4.29
C PRO A 88 -6.26 -14.56 3.60
N ASN A 89 -6.55 -14.49 2.29
CA ASN A 89 -6.35 -13.26 1.52
C ASN A 89 -7.30 -12.16 1.99
N LEU A 90 -8.51 -12.50 2.45
CA LEU A 90 -9.47 -11.48 2.90
C LEU A 90 -9.06 -10.85 4.23
N ALA A 91 -8.53 -11.65 5.17
CA ALA A 91 -8.04 -11.16 6.46
C ALA A 91 -6.81 -10.27 6.27
N ALA A 92 -5.86 -10.68 5.42
CA ALA A 92 -4.70 -9.87 5.07
C ALA A 92 -5.09 -8.52 4.45
N PHE A 93 -5.98 -8.52 3.45
CA PHE A 93 -6.41 -7.29 2.81
C PHE A 93 -7.24 -6.39 3.73
N ARG A 94 -8.02 -6.96 4.66
CA ARG A 94 -8.71 -6.18 5.68
C ARG A 94 -7.73 -5.45 6.59
N GLU A 95 -6.73 -6.16 7.09
CA GLU A 95 -5.71 -5.56 7.94
C GLU A 95 -4.88 -4.50 7.20
N ILE A 96 -4.58 -4.71 5.91
CA ILE A 96 -3.93 -3.70 5.08
C ILE A 96 -4.82 -2.48 4.89
N ALA A 97 -6.13 -2.67 4.66
CA ALA A 97 -7.07 -1.56 4.51
C ALA A 97 -7.08 -0.66 5.75
N ASP A 98 -6.99 -1.23 6.95
CA ASP A 98 -6.93 -0.49 8.22
C ASP A 98 -5.63 0.31 8.40
N LYS A 99 -4.54 -0.08 7.71
CA LYS A 99 -3.25 0.64 7.76
C LYS A 99 -3.10 1.72 6.69
N LEU A 100 -3.94 1.69 5.66
CA LEU A 100 -3.86 2.64 4.58
C LEU A 100 -4.62 3.93 4.94
N PRO A 101 -4.12 5.10 4.53
CA PRO A 101 -4.69 6.41 4.90
C PRO A 101 -5.97 6.75 4.11
N MET A 102 -6.51 5.80 3.35
CA MET A 102 -7.64 6.03 2.44
C MET A 102 -8.56 4.82 2.40
N ALA A 103 -9.83 5.06 2.03
CA ALA A 103 -10.75 3.98 1.74
C ALA A 103 -10.25 3.13 0.56
N THR A 104 -10.32 1.82 0.72
CA THR A 104 -9.91 0.85 -0.29
C THR A 104 -11.05 -0.06 -0.69
N LYS A 105 -11.00 -0.56 -1.93
CA LYS A 105 -11.93 -1.57 -2.45
C LYS A 105 -11.18 -2.86 -2.74
N PHE A 106 -11.78 -3.98 -2.38
CA PHE A 106 -11.29 -5.29 -2.76
C PHE A 106 -11.74 -5.60 -4.19
N ARG A 107 -10.82 -6.05 -5.05
CA ARG A 107 -11.09 -6.41 -6.45
C ARG A 107 -10.54 -7.80 -6.76
N ILE A 108 -11.42 -8.66 -7.26
CA ILE A 108 -11.07 -9.96 -7.83
C ILE A 108 -10.94 -9.78 -9.35
N GLN A 109 -9.86 -10.29 -9.94
CA GLN A 109 -9.62 -10.30 -11.38
C GLN A 109 -9.76 -11.73 -11.92
N ASN A 110 -10.80 -11.96 -12.72
CA ASN A 110 -11.15 -13.27 -13.29
C ASN A 110 -10.79 -13.43 -14.78
N ASN A 111 -10.30 -12.37 -15.43
CA ASN A 111 -9.71 -12.43 -16.78
C ASN A 111 -8.22 -12.75 -16.74
#